data_AF-A0A1I5LCV2-F1
#
_entry.id   AF-A0A1I5LCV2-F1
#
_cell.length_a   1.000
_cell.length_b   1.000
_cell.length_c   1.000
_cell.angle_alpha   90.00
_cell.angle_beta   90.00
_cell.angle_gamma   90.00
#
_symmetry.space_group_name_H-M   'P 1'
#
loop_
_entity.id
_entity.type
_entity.pdbx_description
1 polymer ?
#
loop_
_entity_poly.entity_id
_entity_poly.type
_entity_poly.pdbx_seq_one_letter_code
_entity_poly.pdbx_strand_id
1 'polypeptide(L)' 'MMAEPMLVNRTRFTSSLANELVEPLNDLAKKTRVPKSRLLDEAVEDLLKKHAKKDG' A
#
# COMPACT_ATOMS: atom_id res chain seq x y z
N MET A 1 8.33 -8.79 -27.85
CA MET A 1 8.45 -8.35 -26.45
C MET A 1 7.31 -7.39 -26.17
N MET A 2 6.46 -7.69 -25.18
CA MET A 2 5.41 -6.76 -24.74
C MET A 2 6.07 -5.67 -23.91
N ALA A 3 5.93 -4.41 -24.31
CA ALA A 3 6.41 -3.27 -23.52
C ALA A 3 5.62 -3.23 -22.21
N GLU A 4 6.32 -3.19 -21.07
CA GLU A 4 5.67 -3.06 -19.78
C GLU A 4 4.98 -1.69 -19.69
N PRO A 5 3.75 -1.62 -19.14
CA PRO A 5 3.07 -0.35 -18.96
C PRO A 5 3.88 0.54 -18.01
N MET A 6 4.24 1.74 -18.50
CA MET A 6 4.93 2.77 -17.72
C MET A 6 3.98 3.35 -16.66
N LEU A 7 4.35 3.27 -15.40
CA LEU A 7 3.61 3.87 -14.29
C LEU A 7 4.13 5.28 -14.04
N VAL A 8 3.32 6.31 -14.28
CA VAL A 8 3.74 7.72 -14.12
C VAL A 8 3.49 8.27 -12.71
N ASN A 9 2.51 7.70 -11.99
CA ASN A 9 2.10 8.16 -10.66
C ASN A 9 2.41 7.14 -9.56
N ARG A 10 3.11 6.04 -9.86
CA ARG A 10 3.37 4.94 -8.92
C ARG A 10 4.73 4.32 -9.17
N THR A 11 5.49 4.12 -8.11
CA THR A 11 6.75 3.36 -8.14
C THR A 11 6.46 1.92 -7.72
N ARG A 12 6.90 0.93 -8.50
CA ARG A 12 6.82 -0.48 -8.05
C ARG A 12 7.75 -0.65 -6.86
N PHE A 13 7.21 -1.10 -5.74
CA PHE A 13 8.02 -1.49 -4.59
C PHE A 13 7.80 -2.97 -4.32
N THR A 14 8.90 -3.70 -4.07
CA THR A 14 8.88 -5.07 -3.59
C THR A 14 9.32 -5.06 -2.14
N SER A 15 8.40 -5.35 -1.22
CA SER A 15 8.70 -5.45 0.20
C SER A 15 8.05 -6.69 0.79
N SER A 16 8.61 -7.15 1.90
CA SER A 16 8.07 -8.25 2.70
C SER A 16 7.08 -7.69 3.72
N LEU A 17 5.87 -8.25 3.77
CA LEU A 17 4.86 -7.98 4.78
C LEU A 17 4.80 -9.15 5.76
N ALA A 18 4.48 -8.89 7.03
CA ALA A 18 4.26 -9.97 7.99
C ALA A 18 3.12 -10.89 7.52
N ASN A 19 3.33 -12.21 7.60
CA ASN A 19 2.40 -13.20 7.08
C ASN A 19 0.99 -13.06 7.68
N GLU A 20 0.91 -12.72 8.97
CA GLU A 20 -0.34 -12.51 9.70
C GLU A 20 -1.16 -11.33 9.19
N LEU A 21 -0.56 -10.38 8.45
CA LEU A 21 -1.22 -9.20 7.90
C LEU A 21 -1.73 -9.42 6.46
N VAL A 22 -1.30 -10.49 5.78
CA VAL A 22 -1.66 -10.76 4.38
C VAL A 22 -3.14 -11.08 4.25
N GLU A 23 -3.64 -12.02 5.05
CA GLU A 23 -5.06 -12.43 5.01
C GLU A 23 -6.01 -11.28 5.40
N PRO A 24 -5.77 -10.53 6.52
CA PRO A 24 -6.56 -9.36 6.84
C PRO A 24 -6.59 -8.30 5.74
N LEU A 25 -5.45 -8.01 5.10
CA LEU A 25 -5.38 -7.04 4.01
C LEU A 25 -6.16 -7.50 2.78
N ASN A 26 -6.07 -8.79 2.44
CA ASN A 26 -6.85 -9.38 1.35
C ASN A 26 -8.35 -9.27 1.63
N ASP A 27 -8.79 -9.59 2.85
CA ASP A 27 -10.19 -9.52 3.23
C ASP A 27 -10.71 -8.09 3.33
N LEU A 28 -9.88 -7.16 3.80
CA LEU A 28 -10.20 -5.74 3.78
C LEU A 28 -10.45 -5.26 2.35
N ALA A 29 -9.57 -5.60 1.41
CA ALA A 29 -9.72 -5.25 0.00
C ALA A 29 -11.01 -5.83 -0.62
N LYS A 30 -11.39 -7.07 -0.26
CA LYS A 30 -12.65 -7.68 -0.70
C LYS A 30 -13.86 -6.95 -0.12
N LYS A 31 -13.85 -6.63 1.17
CA LYS A 31 -14.96 -5.99 1.89
C LYS A 31 -15.19 -4.56 1.42
N THR A 32 -14.13 -3.78 1.27
CA THR A 32 -14.21 -2.36 0.88
C THR A 32 -14.26 -2.16 -0.63
N ARG A 33 -13.94 -3.20 -1.41
CA ARG A 33 -13.71 -3.14 -2.86
C ARG A 33 -12.59 -2.16 -3.26
N VAL A 34 -11.71 -1.81 -2.31
CA VAL A 34 -10.55 -0.96 -2.56
C VAL A 34 -9.38 -1.85 -2.99
N PRO A 35 -8.66 -1.51 -4.08
CA PRO A 35 -7.48 -2.24 -4.49
C PRO A 35 -6.40 -2.24 -3.39
N LYS A 36 -5.71 -3.37 -3.20
CA LYS A 36 -4.63 -3.51 -2.21
C LYS A 36 -3.56 -2.41 -2.30
N SER A 37 -3.22 -1.99 -3.51
CA SER A 37 -2.28 -0.88 -3.71
C SER A 37 -2.75 0.43 -3.08
N ARG A 38 -4.04 0.76 -3.16
CA ARG A 38 -4.59 1.96 -2.50
C ARG A 38 -4.61 1.82 -0.97
N LEU A 39 -4.91 0.63 -0.45
CA LEU A 39 -4.84 0.39 1.00
C LEU A 39 -3.42 0.54 1.53
N LEU A 40 -2.42 0.14 0.73
CA LEU A 40 -1.01 0.35 1.06
C LEU A 40 -0.63 1.83 1.00
N ASP A 41 -1.11 2.56 -0.02
CA ASP A 41 -0.92 4.02 -0.11
C ASP A 41 -1.46 4.71 1.17
N GLU A 42 -2.68 4.37 1.59
CA GLU A 42 -3.33 4.89 2.80
C GLU A 42 -2.54 4.57 4.08
N ALA A 43 -2.14 3.30 4.25
CA ALA A 43 -1.34 2.89 5.40
C ALA A 43 0.00 3.63 5.50
N VAL A 44 0.67 3.84 4.37
CA VAL A 44 1.95 4.60 4.31
C VAL A 44 1.70 6.07 4.63
N GLU A 45 0.67 6.70 4.07
CA GLU A 45 0.31 8.08 4.41
C GLU A 45 0.03 8.27 5.89
N ASP A 46 -0.73 7.37 6.51
CA ASP A 46 -1.06 7.44 7.93
C ASP A 46 0.18 7.27 8.82
N LEU A 47 1.10 6.38 8.44
CA LEU A 47 2.40 6.26 9.09
C LEU A 47 3.21 7.56 8.98
N LEU A 48 3.31 8.13 7.78
CA LEU A 48 4.03 9.39 7.57
C LEU A 48 3.42 10.54 8.38
N LYS A 49 2.08 10.67 8.41
CA LYS A 49 1.37 11.67 9.22
C LYS A 49 1.62 11.47 10.72
N LYS A 50 1.63 10.23 11.19
CA LYS A 50 1.87 9.89 12.60
C LYS A 50 3.29 10.28 13.05
N HIS A 51 4.27 10.14 12.18
CA HIS A 51 5.66 10.50 12.46
C HIS A 51 5.94 11.99 12.23
N ALA A 52 5.31 12.62 11.24
CA ALA A 52 5.42 14.07 11.01
C ALA A 52 4.93 14.91 12.21
N LYS A 53 3.97 14.40 12.99
CA LYS A 53 3.49 15.06 14.22
C LYS A 53 4.42 14.90 15.43
N LYS A 54 5.46 14.05 15.35
CA LYS A 54 6.41 13.81 16.44
C LYS A 54 7.67 14.68 16.35
N ASP A 55 7.91 15.32 15.21
CA ASP A 55 9.04 16.22 14.98
C ASP A 55 8.69 17.72 15.20
N GLY A 56 7.70 17.99 16.06
CA GLY A 56 7.27 19.34 16.46
C GLY A 56 7.27 19.53 17.96
#